data_AF-A0A8H6R4Q8-F1
#
_entry.id   AF-A0A8H6R4Q8-F1
#
_cell.length_a   1.000
_cell.length_b   1.000
_cell.length_c   1.000
_cell.angle_alpha   90.00
_cell.angle_beta   90.00
_cell.angle_gamma   90.00
#
_symmetry.space_group_name_H-M   'P 1'
#
loop_
_entity.id
_entity.type
_entity.pdbx_description
1 polymer ?
#
loop_
_entity_poly.entity_id
_entity_poly.type
_entity_poly.pdbx_seq_one_letter_code
_entity_poly.pdbx_strand_id
1 'polypeptide(L)'
;MLRADNLRSISQRWPCREVQTRQLACLLGSGISSPSTVVVHGISATCKSTIVRAVLSALAVPHAIVRSTECITGRHLLTKILWATLEALGLKDEWEKFGKGRCEHVSMLAVLLSECLASNAGKKTEKFVLVLDEIDRQREAPQTLLAALARLGEVIPSLCVVLILSSTPRPLFLQSAAVPHISFPPYTRKEATAIILNSESPPVYGLPQETAAKLYPHFVSAVYDSLVGPTASSIPIFRSICEKLWPQFVSPIVAGETAPGGNEWDFSRLLVKNRALTLPPRPTASAPTSNPR
;
A
#
# COMPACT_ATOMS: atom_id res chain seq x y z
N MET A 1 7.58 22.77 -7.26
CA MET A 1 8.10 22.29 -5.95
C MET A 1 6.92 22.07 -5.01
N LEU A 2 6.71 20.85 -4.49
CA LEU A 2 5.70 20.61 -3.44
C LEU A 2 5.96 21.55 -2.26
N ARG A 3 4.90 22.19 -1.75
CA ARG A 3 4.98 22.88 -0.45
C ARG A 3 5.34 21.84 0.60
N ALA A 4 6.32 22.16 1.46
CA ALA A 4 6.77 21.26 2.52
C ALA A 4 5.61 20.77 3.42
N ASP A 5 4.56 21.56 3.53
CA ASP A 5 3.35 21.27 4.31
C ASP A 5 2.57 20.05 3.79
N ASN A 6 2.50 19.86 2.47
CA ASN A 6 1.82 18.70 1.87
C ASN A 6 2.61 17.40 2.10
N LEU A 7 3.95 17.48 2.13
CA LEU A 7 4.77 16.32 2.45
C LEU A 7 4.65 15.96 3.93
N ARG A 8 4.57 16.97 4.82
CA ARG A 8 4.36 16.76 6.26
C ARG A 8 3.03 16.09 6.57
N SER A 9 1.94 16.50 5.91
CA SER A 9 0.63 15.87 6.13
C SER A 9 0.58 14.42 5.65
N ILE A 10 1.25 14.11 4.52
CA ILE A 10 1.43 12.73 4.07
C ILE A 10 2.29 11.93 5.07
N SER A 11 3.39 12.48 5.55
CA SER A 11 4.24 11.81 6.55
C SER A 11 3.51 11.56 7.88
N GLN A 12 2.61 12.44 8.30
CA GLN A 12 1.77 12.21 9.48
C GLN A 12 0.80 11.04 9.28
N ARG A 13 0.24 10.88 8.08
CA ARG A 13 -0.72 9.82 7.76
C ARG A 13 -0.05 8.47 7.47
N TRP A 14 1.16 8.49 6.94
CA TRP A 14 1.96 7.30 6.64
C TRP A 14 3.36 7.42 7.26
N PRO A 15 3.49 7.22 8.58
CA PRO A 15 4.78 7.25 9.26
C PRO A 15 5.71 6.15 8.76
N CYS A 16 7.02 6.40 8.87
CA CYS A 16 8.10 5.50 8.44
C CYS A 16 8.19 5.29 6.91
N ARG A 17 7.57 6.17 6.12
CA ARG A 17 7.61 6.16 4.64
C ARG A 17 8.00 7.52 4.06
N GLU A 18 8.71 8.32 4.83
CA GLU A 18 9.11 9.69 4.49
C GLU A 18 10.11 9.71 3.33
N VAL A 19 11.05 8.77 3.31
CA VAL A 19 12.06 8.65 2.24
C VAL A 19 11.40 8.31 0.91
N GLN A 20 10.53 7.29 0.89
CA GLN A 20 9.82 6.88 -0.33
C GLN A 20 8.89 7.98 -0.83
N THR A 21 8.19 8.67 0.08
CA THR A 21 7.32 9.80 -0.25
C THR A 21 8.13 10.93 -0.88
N ARG A 22 9.30 11.26 -0.31
CA ARG A 22 10.19 12.30 -0.85
C ARG A 22 10.75 11.91 -2.21
N GLN A 23 11.17 10.66 -2.39
CA GLN A 23 11.67 10.15 -3.68
C GLN A 23 10.57 10.25 -4.76
N LEU A 24 9.35 9.81 -4.46
CA LEU A 24 8.20 9.94 -5.36
C LEU A 24 7.92 11.40 -5.68
N ALA A 25 7.91 12.29 -4.68
CA ALA A 25 7.70 13.72 -4.88
C ALA A 25 8.77 14.37 -5.78
N CYS A 26 10.04 13.98 -5.63
CA CYS A 26 11.13 14.48 -6.47
C CYS A 26 11.03 14.00 -7.92
N LEU A 27 10.68 12.73 -8.15
CA LEU A 27 10.55 12.16 -9.50
C LEU A 27 9.24 12.57 -10.18
N LEU A 28 8.18 12.77 -9.39
CA LEU A 28 6.83 13.03 -9.92
C LEU A 28 6.47 14.52 -9.94
N GLY A 29 7.32 15.39 -9.39
CA GLY A 29 7.13 16.83 -9.29
C GLY A 29 6.78 17.56 -10.59
N SER A 30 5.94 18.59 -10.49
CA SER A 30 5.72 19.54 -11.58
C SER A 30 6.93 20.45 -11.78
N GLY A 31 7.35 20.65 -13.03
CA GLY A 31 8.47 21.52 -13.42
C GLY A 31 9.86 20.86 -13.43
N ILE A 32 9.96 19.56 -13.23
CA ILE A 32 11.22 18.79 -13.33
C ILE A 32 11.07 17.75 -14.45
N SER A 33 12.13 17.55 -15.24
CA SER A 33 12.16 16.46 -16.22
C SER A 33 11.99 15.14 -15.49
N SER A 34 10.91 14.44 -15.83
CA SER A 34 10.53 13.21 -15.15
C SER A 34 10.98 12.01 -15.97
N PRO A 35 11.37 10.91 -15.32
CA PRO A 35 11.72 9.70 -16.04
C PRO A 35 10.49 9.19 -16.81
N SER A 36 10.73 8.54 -17.96
CA SER A 36 9.69 7.89 -18.77
C SER A 36 8.93 6.82 -17.99
N THR A 37 9.64 6.07 -17.14
CA THR A 37 9.09 5.06 -16.25
C THR A 37 9.66 5.16 -14.84
N VAL A 38 8.83 4.90 -13.83
CA VAL A 38 9.24 4.69 -12.44
C VAL A 38 8.69 3.35 -11.98
N VAL A 39 9.53 2.55 -11.33
CA VAL A 39 9.10 1.27 -10.74
C VAL A 39 9.01 1.42 -9.23
N VAL A 40 7.83 1.17 -8.69
CA VAL A 40 7.58 1.11 -7.25
C VAL A 40 7.34 -0.33 -6.88
N HIS A 41 8.18 -0.92 -6.03
CA HIS A 41 8.07 -2.34 -5.70
C HIS A 41 8.18 -2.59 -4.21
N GLY A 42 7.69 -3.74 -3.78
CA GLY A 42 7.72 -4.17 -2.38
C GLY A 42 6.66 -5.22 -2.14
N ILE A 43 6.69 -5.86 -0.98
CA ILE A 43 5.67 -6.87 -0.63
C ILE A 43 4.27 -6.24 -0.56
N SER A 44 3.22 -7.05 -0.67
CA SER A 44 1.84 -6.57 -0.51
C SER A 44 1.61 -5.92 0.87
N ALA A 45 0.59 -5.07 0.98
CA ALA A 45 0.20 -4.36 2.20
C ALA A 45 1.24 -3.36 2.79
N THR A 46 2.17 -2.85 1.97
CA THR A 46 3.15 -1.81 2.34
C THR A 46 2.71 -0.38 2.00
N CYS A 47 1.41 -0.16 1.77
CA CYS A 47 0.82 1.15 1.46
C CYS A 47 1.32 1.82 0.16
N LYS A 48 1.94 1.07 -0.77
CA LYS A 48 2.47 1.60 -2.03
C LYS A 48 1.44 2.40 -2.82
N SER A 49 0.33 1.76 -3.19
CA SER A 49 -0.73 2.34 -4.03
C SER A 49 -1.41 3.53 -3.34
N THR A 50 -1.55 3.49 -2.01
CA THR A 50 -2.11 4.59 -1.24
C THR A 50 -1.18 5.79 -1.17
N ILE A 51 0.13 5.57 -1.00
CA ILE A 51 1.12 6.64 -0.93
C ILE A 51 1.33 7.27 -2.31
N VAL A 52 1.45 6.47 -3.37
CA VAL A 52 1.55 6.99 -4.76
C VAL A 52 0.34 7.85 -5.09
N ARG A 53 -0.89 7.40 -4.78
CA ARG A 53 -2.11 8.19 -4.97
C ARG A 53 -2.06 9.49 -4.19
N ALA A 54 -1.72 9.44 -2.89
CA ALA A 54 -1.67 10.62 -2.04
C ALA A 54 -0.64 11.65 -2.53
N VAL A 55 0.54 11.20 -2.96
CA VAL A 55 1.59 12.05 -3.51
C VAL A 55 1.13 12.71 -4.81
N LEU A 56 0.50 11.97 -5.72
CA LEU A 56 -0.03 12.51 -6.97
C LEU A 56 -1.14 13.53 -6.74
N SER A 57 -2.06 13.26 -5.82
CA SER A 57 -3.10 14.21 -5.42
C SER A 57 -2.50 15.48 -4.80
N ALA A 58 -1.49 15.36 -3.94
CA ALA A 58 -0.81 16.50 -3.31
C ALA A 58 0.04 17.33 -4.28
N LEU A 59 0.51 16.69 -5.35
CA LEU A 59 1.23 17.34 -6.45
C LEU A 59 0.32 18.08 -7.43
N ALA A 60 -0.98 17.79 -7.40
CA ALA A 60 -1.96 18.28 -8.37
C ALA A 60 -1.53 18.02 -9.84
N VAL A 61 -0.85 16.89 -10.08
CA VAL A 61 -0.44 16.48 -11.42
C VAL A 61 -1.56 15.66 -12.05
N PRO A 62 -1.91 15.89 -13.34
CA PRO A 62 -2.85 15.06 -14.07
C PRO A 62 -2.41 13.59 -14.05
N HIS A 63 -3.27 12.70 -13.56
CA HIS A 63 -2.92 11.30 -13.42
C HIS A 63 -4.11 10.37 -13.61
N ALA A 64 -3.84 9.19 -14.16
CA ALA A 64 -4.77 8.07 -14.21
C ALA A 64 -4.20 6.92 -13.37
N ILE A 65 -5.05 6.29 -12.55
CA ILE A 65 -4.68 5.11 -11.77
C ILE A 65 -5.53 3.95 -12.23
N VAL A 66 -4.87 2.89 -12.71
CA VAL A 66 -5.51 1.68 -13.17
C VAL A 66 -4.99 0.51 -12.36
N ARG A 67 -5.91 -0.20 -11.69
CA ARG A 67 -5.59 -1.46 -11.03
C ARG A 67 -5.63 -2.61 -12.03
N SER A 68 -4.49 -3.25 -12.24
CA SER A 68 -4.34 -4.36 -13.18
C SER A 68 -5.07 -5.61 -12.70
N THR A 69 -5.12 -5.89 -11.40
CA THR A 69 -5.84 -7.05 -10.85
C THR A 69 -7.35 -7.06 -11.12
N GLU A 70 -7.95 -5.92 -11.47
CA GLU A 70 -9.35 -5.82 -11.90
C GLU A 70 -9.54 -6.14 -13.39
N CYS A 71 -8.46 -6.24 -14.16
CA CYS A 71 -8.46 -6.48 -15.60
C CYS A 71 -8.17 -7.96 -15.88
N ILE A 72 -9.15 -8.69 -16.42
CA ILE A 72 -8.98 -10.12 -16.73
C ILE A 72 -7.96 -10.32 -17.86
N THR A 73 -8.16 -9.66 -19.00
CA THR A 73 -7.35 -9.81 -20.21
C THR A 73 -6.45 -8.60 -20.45
N GLY A 74 -5.39 -8.77 -21.25
CA GLY A 74 -4.54 -7.64 -21.69
C GLY A 74 -5.34 -6.55 -22.41
N ARG A 75 -6.29 -6.92 -23.27
CA ARG A 75 -7.19 -5.96 -23.95
C ARG A 75 -8.03 -5.15 -22.97
N HIS A 76 -8.54 -5.79 -21.91
CA HIS A 76 -9.29 -5.09 -20.87
C HIS A 76 -8.40 -4.05 -20.16
N LEU A 77 -7.15 -4.41 -19.84
CA LEU A 77 -6.20 -3.46 -19.26
C LEU A 77 -5.96 -2.25 -20.18
N LEU A 78 -5.68 -2.46 -21.47
CA LEU A 78 -5.42 -1.37 -22.42
C LEU A 78 -6.63 -0.44 -22.59
N THR A 79 -7.82 -1.03 -22.75
CA THR A 79 -9.09 -0.28 -22.83
C THR A 79 -9.33 0.55 -21.57
N LYS A 80 -9.04 -0.02 -20.39
CA LYS A 80 -9.19 0.68 -19.11
C LYS A 80 -8.18 1.80 -18.91
N ILE A 81 -6.93 1.63 -19.38
CA ILE A 81 -5.92 2.70 -19.40
C ILE A 81 -6.39 3.89 -20.23
N LEU A 82 -6.90 3.62 -21.43
CA LEU A 82 -7.42 4.66 -22.30
C LEU A 82 -8.61 5.39 -21.65
N TRP A 83 -9.57 4.63 -21.11
CA TRP A 83 -10.73 5.20 -20.43
C TRP A 83 -10.32 6.08 -19.25
N ALA A 84 -9.45 5.58 -18.36
CA ALA A 84 -9.00 6.32 -17.19
C ALA A 84 -8.20 7.58 -17.57
N THR A 85 -7.47 7.54 -18.69
CA THR A 85 -6.75 8.71 -19.20
C THR A 85 -7.71 9.77 -19.73
N LEU A 86 -8.70 9.38 -20.53
CA LEU A 86 -9.75 10.29 -21.02
C LEU A 86 -10.53 10.90 -19.86
N GLU A 87 -10.88 10.11 -18.85
CA GLU A 87 -11.52 10.58 -17.63
C GLU A 87 -10.66 11.62 -16.88
N ALA A 88 -9.37 11.35 -16.70
CA ALA A 88 -8.45 12.27 -16.03
C ALA A 88 -8.23 13.59 -16.81
N LEU A 89 -8.40 13.56 -18.14
CA LEU A 89 -8.31 14.73 -19.01
C LEU A 89 -9.64 15.44 -19.22
N GLY A 90 -10.76 14.91 -18.71
CA GLY A 90 -12.09 15.47 -18.94
C GLY A 90 -12.65 15.25 -20.35
N LEU A 91 -12.05 14.34 -21.14
CA LEU A 91 -12.41 14.03 -22.53
C LEU A 91 -13.31 12.79 -22.65
N LYS A 92 -14.20 12.57 -21.67
CA LYS A 92 -15.07 11.39 -21.63
C LYS A 92 -15.96 11.25 -22.87
N ASP A 93 -16.42 12.38 -23.40
CA ASP A 93 -17.30 12.42 -24.57
C ASP A 93 -16.59 11.94 -25.85
N GLU A 94 -15.26 11.93 -25.85
CA GLU A 94 -14.47 11.43 -26.98
C GLU A 94 -14.27 9.91 -26.94
N TRP A 95 -14.83 9.20 -25.95
CA TRP A 95 -14.77 7.75 -25.89
C TRP A 95 -15.30 7.07 -27.16
N GLU A 96 -16.33 7.63 -27.79
CA GLU A 96 -16.86 7.06 -29.03
C GLU A 96 -15.87 7.18 -30.20
N LYS A 97 -14.99 8.21 -30.17
CA LYS A 97 -13.94 8.42 -31.18
C LYS A 97 -12.72 7.52 -30.94
N PHE A 98 -12.30 7.38 -29.68
CA PHE A 98 -11.05 6.68 -29.31
C PHE A 98 -11.24 5.24 -28.84
N GLY A 99 -12.32 4.95 -28.11
CA GLY A 99 -12.41 3.79 -27.22
C GLY A 99 -13.21 2.59 -27.72
N LYS A 100 -14.15 2.75 -28.66
CA LYS A 100 -15.03 1.65 -29.09
C LYS A 100 -14.29 0.64 -29.99
N GLY A 101 -13.57 -0.29 -29.37
CA GLY A 101 -12.99 -1.49 -30.01
C GLY A 101 -11.58 -1.34 -30.59
N ARG A 102 -11.01 -0.12 -30.64
CA ARG A 102 -9.72 0.14 -31.31
C ARG A 102 -8.49 -0.24 -30.48
N CYS A 103 -8.57 -0.26 -29.15
CA CYS A 103 -7.41 -0.49 -28.29
C CYS A 103 -7.16 -1.99 -28.06
N GLU A 104 -6.59 -2.67 -29.06
CA GLU A 104 -6.28 -4.11 -28.99
C GLU A 104 -4.81 -4.40 -28.63
N HIS A 105 -3.90 -3.47 -28.96
CA HIS A 105 -2.46 -3.62 -28.79
C HIS A 105 -1.81 -2.39 -28.17
N VAL A 106 -0.64 -2.58 -27.54
CA VAL A 106 0.12 -1.50 -26.89
C VAL A 106 0.54 -0.41 -27.87
N SER A 107 0.86 -0.78 -29.12
CA SER A 107 1.19 0.18 -30.18
C SER A 107 0.03 1.14 -30.48
N MET A 108 -1.18 0.60 -30.59
CA MET A 108 -2.38 1.42 -30.80
C MET A 108 -2.68 2.28 -29.57
N LEU A 109 -2.50 1.74 -28.36
CA LEU A 109 -2.60 2.52 -27.13
C LEU A 109 -1.64 3.72 -27.15
N ALA A 110 -0.40 3.54 -27.60
CA ALA A 110 0.58 4.63 -27.69
C ALA A 110 0.11 5.76 -28.61
N VAL A 111 -0.44 5.43 -29.78
CA VAL A 111 -0.98 6.41 -30.72
C VAL A 111 -2.16 7.17 -30.10
N LEU A 112 -3.14 6.44 -29.57
CA LEU A 112 -4.34 7.04 -28.98
C LEU A 112 -4.01 7.93 -27.77
N LEU A 113 -3.10 7.49 -26.89
CA LEU A 113 -2.65 8.30 -25.76
C LEU A 113 -1.89 9.55 -26.21
N SER A 114 -1.04 9.44 -27.24
CA SER A 114 -0.32 10.57 -27.81
C SER A 114 -1.31 11.62 -28.35
N GLU A 115 -2.33 11.19 -29.10
CA GLU A 115 -3.39 12.06 -29.60
C GLU A 115 -4.20 12.71 -28.47
N CYS A 116 -4.61 11.95 -27.46
CA CYS A 116 -5.36 12.48 -26.30
C CYS A 116 -4.55 13.54 -25.55
N LEU A 117 -3.26 13.31 -25.35
CA LEU A 117 -2.36 14.22 -24.65
C LEU A 117 -1.98 15.44 -25.50
N ALA A 118 -1.92 15.29 -26.82
CA ALA A 118 -1.68 16.40 -27.77
C ALA A 118 -2.91 17.30 -27.94
N SER A 119 -4.13 16.74 -27.95
CA SER A 119 -5.37 17.52 -28.06
C SER A 119 -5.59 18.48 -26.89
N ASN A 120 -5.02 18.17 -25.72
CA ASN A 120 -5.06 19.04 -24.55
C ASN A 120 -3.93 20.12 -24.55
N ALA A 121 -3.06 20.14 -25.56
CA ALA A 121 -1.85 20.97 -25.63
C ALA A 121 -2.07 22.46 -25.93
N GLY A 122 -3.28 22.99 -25.72
CA GLY A 122 -3.53 24.44 -25.65
C GLY A 122 -2.97 25.08 -24.37
N LYS A 123 -2.64 24.26 -23.35
CA LYS A 123 -1.87 24.65 -22.15
C LYS A 123 -0.50 23.97 -22.22
N LYS A 124 0.57 24.74 -21.99
CA LYS A 124 1.99 24.29 -21.99
C LYS A 124 2.13 22.87 -21.45
N THR A 125 2.54 21.94 -22.31
CA THR A 125 2.97 20.54 -22.03
C THR A 125 2.93 20.17 -20.55
N GLU A 126 1.72 19.93 -20.04
CA GLU A 126 1.54 19.44 -18.68
C GLU A 126 1.87 17.95 -18.68
N LYS A 127 2.74 17.57 -17.74
CA LYS A 127 3.12 16.19 -17.51
C LYS A 127 1.89 15.38 -17.10
N PHE A 128 1.75 14.18 -17.66
CA PHE A 128 0.72 13.22 -17.30
C PHE A 128 1.35 11.98 -16.65
N VAL A 129 0.78 11.50 -15.54
CA VAL A 129 1.25 10.30 -14.85
C VAL A 129 0.24 9.16 -14.98
N LEU A 130 0.65 8.06 -15.62
CA LEU A 130 -0.13 6.83 -15.68
C LEU A 130 0.38 5.85 -14.62
N VAL A 131 -0.45 5.51 -13.64
CA VAL A 131 -0.13 4.54 -12.59
C VAL A 131 -0.80 3.20 -12.89
N LEU A 132 0.01 2.16 -13.02
CA LEU A 132 -0.45 0.78 -13.16
C LEU A 132 -0.21 0.03 -11.84
N ASP A 133 -1.29 -0.22 -11.12
CA ASP A 133 -1.28 -0.81 -9.78
C ASP A 133 -1.36 -2.35 -9.85
N GLU A 134 -0.46 -3.03 -9.12
CA GLU A 134 -0.31 -4.49 -9.08
C GLU A 134 -0.16 -5.14 -10.48
N ILE A 135 0.63 -4.53 -11.35
CA ILE A 135 0.80 -4.99 -12.74
C ILE A 135 1.46 -6.38 -12.85
N ASP A 136 2.22 -6.80 -11.83
CA ASP A 136 2.81 -8.14 -11.73
C ASP A 136 1.79 -9.24 -11.45
N ARG A 137 0.59 -8.89 -10.99
CA ARG A 137 -0.50 -9.85 -10.70
C ARG A 137 -1.49 -10.00 -11.85
N GLN A 138 -1.18 -9.45 -13.02
CA GLN A 138 -2.01 -9.60 -14.21
C GLN A 138 -2.04 -11.06 -14.65
N ARG A 139 -3.23 -11.68 -14.68
CA ARG A 139 -3.39 -13.13 -14.92
C ARG A 139 -2.90 -13.57 -16.30
N GLU A 140 -3.23 -12.81 -17.33
CA GLU A 140 -2.94 -13.14 -18.73
C GLU A 140 -1.98 -12.12 -19.37
N ALA A 141 -0.94 -11.69 -18.65
CA ALA A 141 0.05 -10.78 -19.22
C ALA A 141 1.10 -11.54 -20.04
N PRO A 142 1.24 -11.25 -21.34
CA PRO A 142 2.44 -11.63 -22.09
C PRO A 142 3.70 -11.11 -21.38
N GLN A 143 4.79 -11.87 -21.41
CA GLN A 143 6.06 -11.46 -20.76
C GLN A 143 6.59 -10.11 -21.27
N THR A 144 6.24 -9.74 -22.51
CA THR A 144 6.63 -8.49 -23.16
C THR A 144 5.72 -7.31 -22.84
N LEU A 145 4.50 -7.54 -22.29
CA LEU A 145 3.52 -6.49 -22.05
C LEU A 145 4.06 -5.43 -21.08
N LEU A 146 4.70 -5.85 -20.01
CA LEU A 146 5.23 -4.97 -18.97
C LEU A 146 6.34 -4.06 -19.51
N ALA A 147 7.27 -4.63 -20.29
CA ALA A 147 8.30 -3.87 -20.98
C ALA A 147 7.70 -2.91 -22.02
N ALA A 148 6.70 -3.36 -22.78
CA ALA A 148 6.02 -2.51 -23.76
C ALA A 148 5.29 -1.32 -23.12
N LEU A 149 4.62 -1.53 -21.98
CA LEU A 149 3.94 -0.48 -21.22
C LEU A 149 4.93 0.50 -20.59
N ALA A 150 6.08 0.04 -20.08
CA ALA A 150 7.14 0.93 -19.59
C ALA A 150 7.66 1.86 -20.70
N ARG A 151 7.82 1.34 -21.91
CA ARG A 151 8.33 2.12 -23.05
C ARG A 151 7.33 3.15 -23.59
N LEU A 152 6.07 3.15 -23.14
CA LEU A 152 5.10 4.19 -23.54
C LEU A 152 5.58 5.60 -23.17
N GLY A 153 6.25 5.77 -22.03
CA GLY A 153 6.82 7.06 -21.64
C GLY A 153 8.04 7.48 -22.46
N GLU A 154 8.67 6.57 -23.21
CA GLU A 154 9.72 6.92 -24.18
C GLU A 154 9.12 7.43 -25.50
N VAL A 155 7.97 6.87 -25.89
CA VAL A 155 7.24 7.24 -27.11
C VAL A 155 6.50 8.56 -26.93
N ILE A 156 5.97 8.82 -25.73
CA ILE A 156 5.15 9.98 -25.42
C ILE A 156 5.89 10.87 -24.40
N PRO A 157 6.46 12.01 -24.82
CA PRO A 157 7.38 12.79 -23.98
C PRO A 157 6.71 13.44 -22.75
N SER A 158 5.39 13.64 -22.77
CA SER A 158 4.63 14.17 -21.63
C SER A 158 4.17 13.08 -20.66
N LEU A 159 4.36 11.79 -20.98
CA LEU A 159 3.87 10.66 -20.22
C LEU A 159 4.95 10.08 -19.30
N CYS A 160 4.61 9.92 -18.02
CA CYS A 160 5.40 9.16 -17.06
C CYS A 160 4.59 7.94 -16.61
N VAL A 161 5.14 6.74 -16.78
CA VAL A 161 4.49 5.49 -16.39
C VAL A 161 5.01 5.03 -15.03
N VAL A 162 4.15 4.94 -14.02
CA VAL A 162 4.48 4.41 -12.70
C VAL A 162 3.96 2.99 -12.60
N LEU A 163 4.87 2.03 -12.49
CA LEU A 163 4.55 0.60 -12.35
C LEU A 163 4.64 0.22 -10.87
N ILE A 164 3.51 -0.17 -10.26
CA ILE A 164 3.50 -0.68 -8.89
C ILE A 164 3.49 -2.20 -8.93
N LEU A 165 4.54 -2.79 -8.36
CA LEU A 165 4.72 -4.24 -8.26
C LEU A 165 4.47 -4.70 -6.82
N SER A 166 3.70 -5.78 -6.68
CA SER A 166 3.41 -6.44 -5.41
C SER A 166 4.53 -7.38 -4.93
N SER A 167 5.58 -7.53 -5.73
CA SER A 167 6.77 -8.33 -5.45
C SER A 167 8.05 -7.57 -5.82
N THR A 168 9.19 -8.02 -5.31
CA THR A 168 10.49 -7.48 -5.75
C THR A 168 10.79 -8.00 -7.16
N PRO A 169 10.96 -7.11 -8.16
CA PRO A 169 11.21 -7.54 -9.53
C PRO A 169 12.55 -8.24 -9.68
N ARG A 170 12.63 -9.14 -10.66
CA ARG A 170 13.92 -9.68 -11.11
C ARG A 170 14.73 -8.57 -11.82
N PRO A 171 16.08 -8.65 -11.79
CA PRO A 171 16.90 -7.77 -12.61
C PRO A 171 16.47 -7.80 -14.07
N LEU A 172 16.49 -6.63 -14.74
CA LEU A 172 16.18 -6.48 -16.17
C LEU A 172 14.78 -6.96 -16.60
N PHE A 173 13.80 -7.02 -15.69
CA PHE A 173 12.43 -7.44 -16.05
C PHE A 173 11.74 -6.53 -17.08
N LEU A 174 12.19 -5.28 -17.23
CA LEU A 174 11.75 -4.35 -18.27
C LEU A 174 12.62 -4.38 -19.52
N GLN A 175 13.70 -5.16 -19.55
CA GLN A 175 14.70 -5.19 -20.62
C GLN A 175 15.28 -3.79 -20.94
N SER A 176 15.23 -2.88 -19.97
CA SER A 176 15.71 -1.50 -20.06
C SER A 176 16.62 -1.19 -18.88
N ALA A 177 17.71 -0.47 -19.15
CA ALA A 177 18.65 -0.01 -18.14
C ALA A 177 18.24 1.37 -17.61
N ALA A 178 18.67 1.71 -16.40
CA ALA A 178 18.49 3.03 -15.78
C ALA A 178 17.04 3.45 -15.43
N VAL A 179 16.10 2.51 -15.34
CA VAL A 179 14.76 2.82 -14.79
C VAL A 179 14.87 3.06 -13.28
N PRO A 180 14.37 4.18 -12.73
CA PRO A 180 14.40 4.43 -11.30
C PRO A 180 13.47 3.48 -10.53
N HIS A 181 14.03 2.86 -9.49
CA HIS A 181 13.33 1.94 -8.59
C HIS A 181 13.15 2.55 -7.20
N ILE A 182 11.92 2.49 -6.68
CA ILE A 182 11.60 2.87 -5.31
C ILE A 182 11.12 1.63 -4.57
N SER A 183 11.92 1.21 -3.59
CA SER A 183 11.66 0.04 -2.77
C SER A 183 10.82 0.42 -1.54
N PHE A 184 9.73 -0.31 -1.34
CA PHE A 184 8.90 -0.30 -0.14
C PHE A 184 9.18 -1.59 0.66
N PRO A 185 10.17 -1.56 1.57
CA PRO A 185 10.48 -2.72 2.40
C PRO A 185 9.32 -3.07 3.33
N PRO A 186 9.27 -4.30 3.87
CA PRO A 186 8.39 -4.62 5.00
C PRO A 186 8.67 -3.68 6.19
N TYR A 187 7.66 -3.41 7.00
CA TYR A 187 7.87 -2.66 8.25
C TYR A 187 8.69 -3.50 9.23
N THR A 188 9.69 -2.88 9.84
CA THR A 188 10.44 -3.52 10.93
C THR A 188 9.59 -3.61 12.20
N ARG A 189 9.99 -4.43 13.17
CA ARG A 189 9.35 -4.49 14.50
C ARG A 189 9.21 -3.10 15.13
N LYS A 190 10.29 -2.30 15.10
CA LYS A 190 10.31 -0.95 15.69
C LYS A 190 9.35 0.00 14.97
N GLU A 191 9.30 -0.06 13.64
CA GLU A 191 8.38 0.76 12.84
C GLU A 191 6.93 0.33 13.07
N ALA A 192 6.62 -0.97 13.01
CA ALA A 192 5.27 -1.49 13.19
C ALA A 192 4.70 -1.13 14.57
N THR A 193 5.51 -1.28 15.64
CA THR A 193 5.11 -0.89 16.99
C THR A 193 4.91 0.62 17.10
N ALA A 194 5.82 1.44 16.57
CA ALA A 194 5.67 2.89 16.56
C ALA A 194 4.41 3.36 15.81
N ILE A 195 4.07 2.73 14.67
CA ILE A 195 2.86 3.05 13.89
C ILE A 195 1.59 2.82 14.72
N ILE A 196 1.51 1.72 15.49
CA ILE A 196 0.36 1.44 16.35
C ILE A 196 0.32 2.37 17.56
N LEU A 197 1.46 2.66 18.18
CA LEU A 197 1.53 3.54 19.34
C LEU A 197 1.25 5.01 19.02
N ASN A 198 1.55 5.44 17.79
CA ASN A 198 1.19 6.78 17.32
C ASN A 198 -0.31 6.92 16.99
N SER A 199 -1.02 5.80 16.81
CA SER A 199 -2.48 5.86 16.78
C SER A 199 -3.05 5.78 18.19
N GLU A 200 -4.15 6.49 18.42
CA GLU A 200 -4.82 6.52 19.72
C GLU A 200 -5.14 5.10 20.20
N SER A 201 -4.83 4.84 21.47
CA SER A 201 -5.20 3.59 22.13
C SER A 201 -6.72 3.46 22.16
N PRO A 202 -7.29 2.26 21.91
CA PRO A 202 -8.74 2.08 21.99
C PRO A 202 -9.25 2.49 23.38
N PRO A 203 -10.23 3.40 23.49
CA PRO A 203 -10.75 3.82 24.78
C PRO A 203 -11.46 2.65 25.45
N VAL A 204 -11.01 2.31 26.66
CA VAL A 204 -11.65 1.28 27.49
C VAL A 204 -12.32 1.97 28.68
N TYR A 205 -13.63 1.78 28.80
CA TYR A 205 -14.40 2.35 29.91
C TYR A 205 -13.94 1.75 31.24
N GLY A 206 -13.64 2.59 32.23
CA GLY A 206 -13.19 2.17 33.56
C GLY A 206 -11.68 1.99 33.73
N LEU A 207 -10.86 2.27 32.71
CA LEU A 207 -9.40 2.27 32.83
C LEU A 207 -8.86 3.71 32.97
N PRO A 208 -8.08 4.04 34.01
CA PRO A 208 -7.37 5.32 34.09
C PRO A 208 -6.41 5.50 32.90
N GLN A 209 -6.44 6.66 32.26
CA GLN A 209 -5.63 6.96 31.06
C GLN A 209 -4.13 6.84 31.33
N GLU A 210 -3.66 7.16 32.54
CA GLU A 210 -2.26 7.03 32.94
C GLU A 210 -1.81 5.56 32.99
N THR A 211 -2.66 4.67 33.51
CA THR A 211 -2.41 3.23 33.55
C THR A 211 -2.43 2.63 32.15
N ALA A 212 -3.36 3.09 31.30
CA ALA A 212 -3.43 2.71 29.89
C ALA A 212 -2.13 3.07 29.15
N ALA A 213 -1.64 4.31 29.32
CA ALA A 213 -0.43 4.80 28.67
C ALA A 213 0.84 4.03 29.08
N LYS A 214 0.90 3.54 30.33
CA LYS A 214 2.02 2.72 30.81
C LYS A 214 1.98 1.28 30.26
N LEU A 215 0.79 0.67 30.21
CA LEU A 215 0.64 -0.75 29.84
C LEU A 215 0.58 -0.98 28.33
N TYR A 216 -0.01 -0.06 27.57
CA TYR A 216 -0.26 -0.23 26.13
C TYR A 216 1.01 -0.47 25.30
N PRO A 217 2.14 0.25 25.50
CA PRO A 217 3.40 -0.02 24.77
C PRO A 217 3.95 -1.43 24.97
N HIS A 218 3.86 -1.94 26.20
CA HIS A 218 4.31 -3.29 26.55
C HIS A 218 3.39 -4.35 25.92
N PHE A 219 2.07 -4.11 25.94
CA PHE A 219 1.08 -4.96 25.28
C PHE A 219 1.29 -5.05 23.77
N VAL A 220 1.42 -3.91 23.08
CA VAL A 220 1.66 -3.87 21.62
C VAL A 220 2.92 -4.64 21.25
N SER A 221 3.99 -4.50 22.05
CA SER A 221 5.24 -5.24 21.83
C SER A 221 5.08 -6.76 21.97
N ALA A 222 4.34 -7.22 22.99
CA ALA A 222 4.11 -8.65 23.20
C ALA A 222 3.15 -9.25 22.16
N VAL A 223 2.12 -8.52 21.74
CA VAL A 223 1.24 -8.94 20.64
C VAL A 223 2.03 -9.05 19.34
N TYR A 224 2.96 -8.13 19.09
CA TYR A 224 3.84 -8.22 17.92
C TYR A 224 4.67 -9.50 17.95
N ASP A 225 5.37 -9.78 19.06
CA ASP A 225 6.26 -10.94 19.17
C ASP A 225 5.52 -12.28 19.14
N SER A 226 4.30 -12.35 19.69
CA SER A 226 3.52 -13.58 19.80
C SER A 226 2.69 -13.92 18.56
N LEU A 227 2.08 -12.91 17.91
CA LEU A 227 1.10 -13.12 16.85
C LEU A 227 1.55 -12.57 15.49
N VAL A 228 2.15 -11.37 15.44
CA VAL A 228 2.41 -10.67 14.17
C VAL A 228 3.74 -11.04 13.54
N GLY A 229 4.79 -11.14 14.34
CA GLY A 229 6.13 -11.55 13.91
C GLY A 229 6.11 -12.90 13.20
N PRO A 230 5.50 -13.95 13.79
CA PRO A 230 5.40 -15.26 13.16
C PRO A 230 4.50 -15.33 11.93
N THR A 231 3.49 -14.46 11.82
CA THR A 231 2.49 -14.50 10.73
C THR A 231 2.78 -13.54 9.58
N ALA A 232 3.86 -12.76 9.67
CA ALA A 232 4.16 -11.67 8.73
C ALA A 232 2.95 -10.78 8.43
N SER A 233 2.14 -10.52 9.47
CA SER A 233 0.85 -9.83 9.32
C SER A 233 1.03 -8.36 8.92
N SER A 234 0.07 -7.83 8.15
CA SER A 234 0.06 -6.42 7.74
C SER A 234 -0.33 -5.49 8.88
N ILE A 235 0.04 -4.21 8.79
CA ILE A 235 -0.29 -3.19 9.81
C ILE A 235 -1.80 -3.10 10.10
N PRO A 236 -2.72 -3.14 9.10
CA PRO A 236 -4.16 -3.14 9.38
C PRO A 236 -4.62 -4.37 10.19
N ILE A 237 -4.04 -5.54 9.91
CA ILE A 237 -4.34 -6.77 10.68
C ILE A 237 -3.81 -6.62 12.10
N PHE A 238 -2.58 -6.13 12.27
CA PHE A 238 -2.00 -5.86 13.58
C PHE A 238 -2.87 -4.89 14.41
N ARG A 239 -3.33 -3.80 13.80
CA ARG A 239 -4.27 -2.85 14.43
C ARG A 239 -5.56 -3.55 14.89
N SER A 240 -6.19 -4.34 14.01
CA SER A 240 -7.43 -5.06 14.34
C SER A 240 -7.24 -6.08 15.48
N ILE A 241 -6.08 -6.75 15.52
CA ILE A 241 -5.73 -7.67 16.61
C ILE A 241 -5.60 -6.90 17.93
N CYS A 242 -4.88 -5.77 17.93
CA CYS A 242 -4.73 -4.93 19.12
C CYS A 242 -6.08 -4.41 19.63
N GLU A 243 -6.97 -3.94 18.74
CA GLU A 243 -8.30 -3.45 19.10
C GLU A 243 -9.18 -4.53 19.75
N LYS A 244 -9.08 -5.79 19.28
CA LYS A 244 -9.87 -6.91 19.82
C LYS A 244 -9.33 -7.45 21.14
N LEU A 245 -8.00 -7.55 21.26
CA LEU A 245 -7.36 -8.15 22.42
C LEU A 245 -7.18 -7.17 23.58
N TRP A 246 -7.13 -5.86 23.32
CA TRP A 246 -6.90 -4.86 24.36
C TRP A 246 -7.98 -4.84 25.45
N PRO A 247 -9.29 -4.83 25.14
CA PRO A 247 -10.33 -4.88 26.18
C PRO A 247 -10.27 -6.16 27.01
N GLN A 248 -9.94 -7.29 26.38
CA GLN A 248 -9.81 -8.59 27.07
C GLN A 248 -8.60 -8.59 28.01
N PHE A 249 -7.48 -8.00 27.57
CA PHE A 249 -6.26 -7.91 28.35
C PHE A 249 -6.45 -7.09 29.63
N VAL A 250 -7.20 -5.99 29.55
CA VAL A 250 -7.44 -5.04 30.64
C VAL A 250 -8.65 -5.41 31.49
N SER A 251 -9.50 -6.36 31.05
CA SER A 251 -10.70 -6.79 31.77
C SER A 251 -10.52 -7.05 33.28
N PRO A 252 -9.40 -7.64 33.77
CA PRO A 252 -9.18 -7.83 35.21
C PRO A 252 -9.06 -6.53 36.01
N ILE A 253 -8.50 -5.48 35.39
CA ILE A 253 -8.34 -4.16 36.01
C ILE A 253 -9.70 -3.46 36.09
N VAL A 254 -10.48 -3.50 35.01
CA VAL A 254 -11.82 -2.88 34.94
C VAL A 254 -12.80 -3.57 35.90
N ALA A 255 -12.66 -4.89 36.08
CA ALA A 255 -13.46 -5.66 37.03
C ALA A 255 -13.06 -5.42 38.51
N GLY A 256 -12.02 -4.64 38.78
CA GLY A 256 -11.55 -4.36 40.14
C GLY A 256 -10.92 -5.56 40.84
N GLU A 257 -10.43 -6.55 40.09
CA GLU A 257 -9.78 -7.72 40.70
C GLU A 257 -8.45 -7.31 41.32
N THR A 258 -8.11 -7.88 42.48
CA THR A 258 -6.78 -7.69 43.09
C THR A 258 -5.76 -8.58 42.38
N ALA A 259 -4.61 -8.01 42.00
CA ALA A 259 -3.56 -8.79 41.36
C ALA A 259 -3.01 -9.87 42.32
N PRO A 260 -2.49 -11.00 41.80
CA PRO A 260 -1.87 -12.03 42.63
C PRO A 260 -0.73 -11.43 43.45
N GLY A 261 -0.87 -11.43 44.78
CA GLY A 261 0.14 -10.89 45.71
C GLY A 261 -0.09 -9.45 46.21
N GLY A 262 -1.30 -8.89 46.07
CA GLY A 262 -1.73 -7.69 46.82
C GLY A 262 -1.24 -6.31 46.30
N ASN A 263 -0.44 -6.28 45.24
CA ASN A 263 0.00 -5.04 44.59
C ASN A 263 -0.79 -4.75 43.30
N GLU A 264 -0.55 -3.60 42.66
CA GLU A 264 -1.15 -3.21 41.37
C GLU A 264 -0.92 -4.25 40.25
N TRP A 265 -1.76 -4.22 39.21
CA TRP A 265 -1.62 -5.10 38.05
C TRP A 265 -0.43 -4.70 37.18
N ASP A 266 0.66 -5.45 37.29
CA ASP A 266 1.80 -5.33 36.38
C ASP A 266 1.57 -6.05 35.05
N PHE A 267 2.21 -5.55 33.98
CA PHE A 267 2.20 -6.13 32.65
C PHE A 267 2.48 -7.65 32.65
N SER A 268 3.50 -8.07 33.40
CA SER A 268 3.90 -9.48 33.52
C SER A 268 2.79 -10.35 34.12
N ARG A 269 2.00 -9.82 35.06
CA ARG A 269 0.92 -10.53 35.74
C ARG A 269 -0.31 -10.67 34.84
N LEU A 270 -0.66 -9.60 34.12
CA LEU A 270 -1.72 -9.63 33.12
C LEU A 270 -1.38 -10.59 31.97
N LEU A 271 -0.12 -10.61 31.54
CA LEU A 271 0.34 -11.52 30.50
C LEU A 271 0.27 -12.98 30.96
N VAL A 272 0.60 -13.28 32.21
CA VAL A 272 0.46 -14.63 32.80
C VAL A 272 -1.02 -15.06 32.87
N LYS A 273 -1.91 -14.18 33.33
CA LYS A 273 -3.36 -14.47 33.40
C LYS A 273 -3.97 -14.67 32.02
N ASN A 274 -3.52 -13.91 31.02
CA ASN A 274 -4.03 -13.93 29.66
C ASN A 274 -3.19 -14.78 28.69
N ARG A 275 -2.37 -15.72 29.18
CA ARG A 275 -1.50 -16.59 28.36
C ARG A 275 -2.23 -17.31 27.22
N ALA A 276 -3.52 -17.64 27.42
CA ALA A 276 -4.35 -18.29 26.41
C ALA A 276 -4.64 -17.40 25.18
N LEU A 277 -4.58 -16.07 25.32
CA LEU A 277 -4.83 -15.11 24.23
C LEU A 277 -3.57 -14.84 23.39
N THR A 278 -2.38 -15.04 23.97
CA THR A 278 -1.08 -14.81 23.32
C THR A 278 -0.47 -16.07 22.73
N LEU A 279 -1.08 -17.25 22.93
CA LEU A 279 -0.60 -18.50 22.35
C LEU A 279 -1.31 -18.73 21.00
N PRO A 280 -0.60 -19.12 19.93
CA PRO A 280 -1.26 -19.57 18.70
C PRO A 280 -2.23 -20.72 19.01
N PRO A 281 -3.37 -20.83 18.29
CA PRO A 281 -4.33 -21.89 18.53
C PRO A 281 -3.62 -23.24 18.42
N ARG A 282 -3.67 -24.04 19.50
CA ARG A 282 -3.13 -25.40 19.46
C ARG A 282 -3.85 -26.17 18.36
N PRO A 283 -3.14 -26.90 17.48
CA PRO A 283 -3.80 -27.85 16.61
C PRO A 283 -4.57 -28.83 17.50
N THR A 284 -5.87 -28.91 17.29
CA THR A 284 -6.74 -29.91 17.94
C THR A 284 -6.18 -31.27 17.57
N ALA A 285 -5.61 -31.97 18.55
CA ALA A 285 -5.20 -33.35 18.39
C ALA A 285 -6.45 -34.15 18.00
N SER A 286 -6.45 -34.65 16.75
CA SER A 286 -7.43 -35.61 16.28
C SER A 286 -7.45 -36.80 17.23
N ALA A 287 -8.64 -37.16 17.69
CA ALA A 287 -8.90 -38.29 18.57
C ALA A 287 -8.28 -39.59 18.01
N PRO A 288 -7.80 -40.50 18.87
CA PRO A 288 -7.32 -41.80 18.42
C PRO A 288 -8.51 -42.62 17.91
N THR A 289 -8.51 -42.93 16.62
CA THR A 289 -9.37 -43.96 16.05
C THR A 289 -9.03 -45.29 16.71
N SER A 290 -9.93 -45.75 17.58
CA SER A 290 -9.98 -47.13 18.05
C SER A 290 -10.26 -48.06 16.88
N ASN A 291 -9.28 -48.88 16.50
CA ASN A 291 -9.52 -50.05 15.64
C ASN A 291 -10.16 -51.15 16.49
N PRO A 292 -11.36 -51.66 16.16
CA PRO A 292 -11.75 -52.99 16.58
C PRO A 292 -11.14 -54.04 15.63
N ARG A 293 -10.80 -55.19 16.22
CA ARG A 293 -10.28 -56.39 15.56
C ARG A 293 -11.26 -56.99 14.58
#